data_AF-A0A954F932-F1
#
_entry.id   AF-A0A954F932-F1
#
_cell.length_a   1.000
_cell.length_b   1.000
_cell.length_c   1.000
_cell.angle_alpha   90.00
_cell.angle_beta   90.00
_cell.angle_gamma   90.00
#
_symmetry.space_group_name_H-M   'P 1'
#
loop_
_entity.id
_entity.type
_entity.pdbx_description
1 polymer ?
#
loop_
_entity_poly.entity_id
_entity_poly.type
_entity_poly.pdbx_seq_one_letter_code
_entity_poly.pdbx_strand_id
1 'polypeptide(L)' 'ELEADRCGLRYMARAGYDPREATAFWRRMASGGGQGPPEWLSTHPSDESRIQQLESLMPEAVQLYEAARGLR' A
#
# COMPACT_ATOMS: atom_id res chain seq x y z
N GLU A 1 -7.72 4.88 7.60
CA GLU A 1 -7.26 4.17 6.37
C GLU A 1 -5.98 4.75 5.76
N LEU A 2 -5.95 5.94 5.16
CA LEU A 2 -4.72 6.47 4.51
C LEU A 2 -3.48 6.48 5.42
N GLU A 3 -3.64 6.91 6.68
CA GLU A 3 -2.55 6.89 7.66
C GLU A 3 -2.05 5.48 7.94
N ALA A 4 -2.94 4.49 7.96
CA ALA A 4 -2.59 3.09 8.16
C ALA A 4 -1.77 2.54 6.98
N ASP A 5 -2.18 2.84 5.74
CA ASP A 5 -1.44 2.44 4.54
C ASP A 5 -0.05 3.08 4.50
N ARG A 6 0.05 4.36 4.84
CA ARG A 6 1.34 5.06 4.95
C ARG A 6 2.25 4.45 6.01
N CYS A 7 1.72 4.18 7.21
CA CYS A 7 2.47 3.52 8.28
C CYS A 7 2.91 2.11 7.87
N GLY A 8 2.02 1.33 7.25
CA GLY A 8 2.32 -0.01 6.73
C GLY A 8 3.49 -0.02 5.75
N LEU A 9 3.46 0.86 4.74
CA LEU A 9 4.56 0.98 3.76
C LEU A 9 5.89 1.35 4.42
N ARG A 10 5.88 2.27 5.40
CA ARG A 10 7.07 2.64 6.17
C ARG A 10 7.62 1.48 6.99
N TYR A 11 6.76 0.68 7.61
CA TYR A 11 7.17 -0.49 8.38
C TYR A 11 7.75 -1.58 7.49
N MET A 12 7.12 -1.87 6.34
CA MET A 12 7.65 -2.79 5.33
C MET A 12 9.06 -2.38 4.92
N ALA A 13 9.21 -1.12 4.48
CA ALA A 13 10.48 -0.57 4.03
C ALA A 13 11.58 -0.67 5.10
N ARG A 14 11.30 -0.25 6.34
CA ARG A 14 12.26 -0.30 7.46
C ARG A 14 12.63 -1.73 7.87
N ALA A 15 11.72 -2.69 7.73
CA ALA A 15 12.00 -4.10 7.95
C ALA A 15 12.80 -4.74 6.79
N GLY A 16 13.01 -4.02 5.69
CA GLY A 16 13.70 -4.51 4.50
C GLY A 16 12.83 -5.36 3.59
N TYR A 17 11.51 -5.27 3.72
CA TYR A 17 10.57 -5.75 2.72
C TYR A 17 10.36 -4.69 1.65
N ASP A 18 10.29 -5.12 0.40
CA ASP A 18 10.06 -4.22 -0.73
C ASP A 18 8.62 -3.66 -0.68
N PRO A 19 8.43 -2.33 -0.48
CA PRO A 19 7.11 -1.73 -0.39
C PRO A 19 6.31 -1.81 -1.70
N ARG A 20 6.97 -2.03 -2.85
CA ARG A 20 6.31 -2.19 -4.16
C ARG A 20 5.39 -3.41 -4.21
N GLU A 21 5.65 -4.41 -3.37
CA GLU A 21 4.82 -5.61 -3.26
C GLU A 21 3.43 -5.32 -2.69
N ALA A 22 3.24 -4.22 -1.96
CA ALA A 22 1.95 -3.82 -1.43
C ALA A 22 0.93 -3.54 -2.55
N THR A 23 1.36 -2.83 -3.60
CA THR A 23 0.49 -2.55 -4.76
C THR A 23 0.14 -3.83 -5.52
N ALA A 24 1.11 -4.74 -5.69
CA ALA A 24 0.87 -6.03 -6.33
C ALA A 24 -0.09 -6.93 -5.53
N PHE A 25 -0.01 -6.89 -4.20
CA PHE A 25 -0.98 -7.54 -3.32
C PHE A 25 -2.39 -6.99 -3.52
N TRP A 26 -2.57 -5.67 -3.46
CA TRP A 26 -3.89 -5.06 -3.60
C TRP A 26 -4.50 -5.20 -4.99
N ARG A 27 -3.69 -5.24 -6.05
CA ARG A 27 -4.17 -5.58 -7.41
C ARG A 27 -4.75 -6.99 -7.48
N ARG A 28 -4.15 -7.97 -6.77
CA ARG A 28 -4.68 -9.33 -6.69
C ARG A 28 -5.98 -9.39 -5.89
N MET A 29 -6.05 -8.65 -4.78
CA MET A 29 -7.28 -8.50 -4.00
C MET A 29 -8.42 -7.93 -4.86
N ALA A 30 -8.15 -6.87 -5.61
CA ALA A 30 -9.11 -6.27 -6.54
C ALA A 30 -9.58 -7.24 -7.64
N SER A 31 -8.71 -8.10 -8.14
CA SER A 31 -9.07 -9.10 -9.16
C SER A 31 -9.88 -10.29 -8.63
N GLY A 32 -9.75 -10.59 -7.34
CA GLY A 32 -10.43 -11.72 -6.68
C GLY A 32 -11.70 -11.32 -5.93
N GLY A 33 -11.87 -10.03 -5.66
CA GLY A 33 -13.06 -9.46 -5.02
C GLY A 33 -14.21 -9.29 -5.99
N GLY A 34 -15.42 -9.69 -5.58
CA GLY A 34 -16.64 -9.26 -6.26
C GLY A 34 -16.84 -7.74 -6.13
N GLN A 35 -17.78 -7.18 -6.87
CA GLN A 35 -18.11 -5.76 -6.78
C GLN A 35 -18.55 -5.43 -5.34
N GLY A 36 -17.66 -4.81 -4.57
CA GLY A 36 -17.92 -4.41 -3.19
C GLY A 36 -19.01 -3.33 -3.13
N PRO A 37 -19.60 -3.10 -1.94
CA PRO A 37 -20.51 -1.97 -1.77
C PRO A 37 -19.82 -0.66 -2.21
N PRO A 38 -20.56 0.28 -2.82
CA PRO A 38 -20.00 1.57 -3.20
C PRO A 38 -19.22 2.22 -2.06
N GLU A 39 -18.09 2.85 -2.37
CA GLU A 39 -17.16 3.40 -1.36
C GLU A 39 -17.84 4.37 -0.38
N TRP A 40 -18.84 5.15 -0.83
CA TRP A 40 -19.60 6.07 0.02
C TRP A 40 -20.52 5.39 1.06
N LEU A 41 -20.76 4.09 0.92
CA LEU A 41 -21.46 3.24 1.92
C LEU A 41 -20.50 2.47 2.82
N SER A 42 -19.19 2.58 2.59
CA SER A 42 -18.16 1.83 3.31
C SER A 42 -17.39 2.73 4.28
N THR A 43 -16.90 2.16 5.39
CA THR A 43 -15.95 2.84 6.29
C THR A 43 -14.49 2.70 5.82
N HIS A 44 -14.26 1.91 4.75
CA HIS A 44 -12.96 1.65 4.16
C HIS A 44 -12.95 2.00 2.67
N PRO A 45 -11.82 2.48 2.12
CA PRO A 45 -11.71 2.78 0.71
C PRO A 45 -11.91 1.55 -0.15
N SER A 46 -12.32 1.77 -1.40
CA SER A 46 -12.34 0.70 -2.40
C SER A 46 -10.91 0.19 -2.67
N ASP A 47 -10.79 -1.02 -3.23
CA ASP A 47 -9.47 -1.56 -3.59
C ASP A 47 -8.74 -0.66 -4.59
N GLU A 48 -9.46 -0.07 -5.54
CA GLU A 48 -8.88 0.85 -6.53
C GLU A 48 -8.44 2.18 -5.90
N SER A 49 -9.28 2.76 -5.04
CA SER A 49 -8.93 3.96 -4.27
C SER A 49 -7.72 3.71 -3.36
N ARG A 50 -7.61 2.51 -2.78
CA ARG A 50 -6.44 2.11 -1.98
C ARG A 50 -5.18 1.97 -2.84
N ILE A 51 -5.27 1.33 -4.01
CA ILE A 51 -4.15 1.19 -4.95
C ILE A 51 -3.59 2.56 -5.34
N GLN A 52 -4.45 3.52 -5.68
CA GLN A 52 -4.03 4.88 -6.02
C GLN A 52 -3.33 5.58 -4.85
N GLN A 53 -3.84 5.42 -3.63
CA GLN A 53 -3.21 5.95 -2.42
C GLN A 53 -1.81 5.33 -2.19
N LEU A 54 -1.68 4.01 -2.33
CA LEU A 54 -0.40 3.32 -2.20
C LEU A 54 0.63 3.79 -3.25
N GLU A 55 0.20 3.97 -4.50
CA GLU A 55 1.05 4.50 -5.57
C GLU A 55 1.53 5.93 -5.26
N SER A 56 0.68 6.77 -4.65
CA SER A 56 1.06 8.13 -4.22
C SER A 56 2.09 8.16 -3.09
N LEU A 57 2.08 7.15 -2.22
CA LEU A 57 2.99 7.02 -1.07
C LEU A 57 4.28 6.27 -1.42
N MET A 58 4.31 5.60 -2.57
CA MET A 58 5.41 4.73 -2.99
C MET A 58 6.79 5.42 -3.03
N PRO A 59 6.93 6.69 -3.49
CA PRO A 59 8.23 7.35 -3.52
C PRO A 59 8.87 7.46 -2.13
N GLU A 60 8.07 7.83 -1.10
CA GLU A 60 8.55 7.90 0.28
C GLU A 60 8.96 6.51 0.80
N ALA A 61 8.14 5.49 0.52
CA ALA A 61 8.39 4.13 0.98
C ALA A 61 9.65 3.52 0.34
N VAL A 62 9.86 3.73 -0.96
CA VAL A 62 11.05 3.25 -1.68
C VAL A 62 12.31 3.93 -1.15
N GLN A 63 12.28 5.23 -0.88
CA GLN A 63 13.41 5.93 -0.26
C GLN A 63 13.80 5.30 1.08
N LEU A 64 12.81 4.98 1.93
CA LEU A 64 13.07 4.30 3.20
C LEU A 64 13.61 2.89 3.04
N TYR A 65 13.16 2.16 2.02
CA TYR A 65 13.60 0.80 1.73
C TYR A 65 15.06 0.78 1.27
N GLU A 66 15.44 1.67 0.35
CA GLU A 66 16.82 1.79 -0.11
C GLU A 66 17.76 2.23 1.03
N ALA A 67 17.32 3.16 1.88
CA ALA A 67 18.06 3.54 3.08
C ALA A 67 18.26 2.36 4.05
N ALA A 68 17.21 1.58 4.32
CA ALA A 68 17.29 0.39 5.17
C ALA A 68 18.21 -0.71 4.58
N ARG A 69 18.26 -0.82 3.26
CA ARG A 69 19.15 -1.75 2.55
C ARG A 69 20.62 -1.33 2.57
N GLY A 70 20.91 -0.03 2.51
CA GLY A 70 22.29 0.48 2.60
C GLY A 70 22.91 0.42 4.00
N LEU A 71 22.09 0.17 5.03
CA LEU A 71 22.53 -0.05 6.42
C LEU A 71 22.93 -1.50 6.73
N ARG A 72 22.76 -2.43 5.78
CA ARG A 72 23.13 -3.85 5.92
C ARG A 72 24.53 -4.13 5.40
#